data_AF-A0A9E4PMV1-F1
#
_entry.id   AF-A0A9E4PMV1-F1
#
_cell.length_a   1.000
_cell.length_b   1.000
_cell.length_c   1.000
_cell.angle_alpha   90.00
_cell.angle_beta   90.00
_cell.angle_gamma   90.00
#
_symmetry.space_group_name_H-M   'P 1'
#
loop_
_entity.id
_entity.type
_entity.pdbx_description
1 polymer ?
#
loop_
_entity_poly.entity_id
_entity_poly.type
_entity_poly.pdbx_seq_one_letter_code
_entity_poly.pdbx_strand_id
1 'polypeptide(L)'
;QDGGPPVRPARVTAHEAEWRPVPELEFYVDFETVSDLDDDFTGVPERGGQSLIFMIGCGHVEDGRWTYERFLVERLSEQHEERAIDAWLAHMDGLAATHGMTDPGPYVIHWSPAERSTLETAYNSARNRHPERAWPPIRWFDCWSNVALGEPVVVRGALNFGLKSIAKALRELGLIESSWDDSPLDGLGAMVGAWWCEGEAERLGVPLSDVELMQEIGHYNEIDCKVMMEVLRYLREHH
;
A
#
# COMPACT_ATOMS: atom_id res chain seq x y z
N GLN A 1 -23.15 -5.62 27.40
CA GLN A 1 -21.86 -6.32 27.24
C GLN A 1 -22.02 -7.21 26.04
N ASP A 2 -21.51 -6.80 24.89
CA ASP A 2 -21.72 -7.51 23.64
C ASP A 2 -20.71 -8.66 23.54
N GLY A 3 -21.08 -9.80 24.14
CA GLY A 3 -20.29 -11.03 24.23
C GLY A 3 -20.19 -11.82 22.92
N GLY A 4 -20.26 -11.16 21.76
CA GLY A 4 -20.04 -11.79 20.47
C GLY A 4 -18.57 -12.14 20.22
N PRO A 5 -18.27 -13.01 19.23
CA PRO A 5 -16.90 -13.27 18.81
C PRO A 5 -16.20 -11.98 18.33
N PRO A 6 -14.88 -11.84 18.54
CA PRO A 6 -14.14 -10.63 18.19
C PRO A 6 -14.15 -10.32 16.68
N VAL A 7 -14.17 -11.36 15.85
CA VAL A 7 -14.17 -11.27 14.38
C VAL A 7 -15.23 -12.22 13.84
N ARG A 8 -15.96 -11.79 12.80
CA ARG A 8 -16.97 -12.57 12.08
C ARG A 8 -16.80 -12.38 10.57
N PRO A 9 -17.22 -13.36 9.74
CA PRO A 9 -17.78 -14.67 10.10
C PRO A 9 -16.73 -15.63 10.72
N ALA A 10 -17.17 -16.77 11.22
CA ALA A 10 -16.27 -17.80 11.76
C ALA A 10 -15.44 -18.49 10.68
N ARG A 11 -15.88 -18.44 9.42
CA ARG A 11 -15.10 -18.86 8.26
C ARG A 11 -15.28 -17.87 7.12
N VAL A 12 -14.19 -17.48 6.46
CA VAL A 12 -14.20 -16.66 5.23
C VAL A 12 -13.91 -17.56 4.03
N THR A 13 -14.87 -17.64 3.13
CA THR A 13 -14.93 -18.47 1.93
C THR A 13 -14.80 -17.66 0.63
N ALA A 14 -15.08 -16.35 0.67
CA ALA A 14 -14.82 -15.47 -0.47
C ALA A 14 -13.34 -15.52 -0.88
N HIS A 15 -13.08 -15.83 -2.16
CA HIS A 15 -11.74 -15.95 -2.75
C HIS A 15 -10.76 -16.84 -1.97
N GLU A 16 -11.26 -17.78 -1.16
CA GLU A 16 -10.47 -18.57 -0.20
C GLU A 16 -9.31 -19.32 -0.86
N ALA A 17 -9.50 -19.83 -2.08
CA ALA A 17 -8.46 -20.55 -2.81
C ALA A 17 -7.26 -19.67 -3.23
N GLU A 18 -7.44 -18.33 -3.26
CA GLU A 18 -6.42 -17.38 -3.67
C GLU A 18 -5.64 -16.85 -2.48
N TRP A 19 -6.32 -16.44 -1.40
CA TRP A 19 -5.68 -15.77 -0.28
C TRP A 19 -5.38 -16.66 0.91
N ARG A 20 -6.09 -17.78 1.11
CA ARG A 20 -5.85 -18.64 2.30
C ARG A 20 -4.54 -19.40 2.24
N PRO A 21 -4.15 -20.04 1.12
CA PRO A 21 -2.86 -20.70 1.02
C PRO A 21 -1.74 -19.69 1.32
N VAL A 22 -0.75 -20.11 2.09
CA VAL A 22 0.48 -19.32 2.30
C VAL A 22 1.46 -19.72 1.20
N PRO A 23 1.72 -18.86 0.20
CA PRO A 23 2.68 -19.15 -0.84
C PRO A 23 4.11 -19.04 -0.31
N GLU A 24 5.09 -19.52 -1.09
CA GLU A 24 6.51 -19.28 -0.82
C GLU A 24 6.87 -17.79 -0.84
N LEU A 25 6.18 -17.00 -1.67
CA LEU A 25 6.35 -15.56 -1.77
C LEU A 25 5.04 -14.87 -2.18
N GLU A 26 4.75 -13.77 -1.52
CA GLU A 26 3.73 -12.78 -1.85
C GLU A 26 4.20 -11.42 -1.34
N PHE A 27 3.73 -10.36 -1.99
CA PHE A 27 4.08 -8.99 -1.63
C PHE A 27 2.88 -8.27 -1.04
N TYR A 28 3.13 -7.43 -0.04
CA TYR A 28 2.16 -6.52 0.56
C TYR A 28 2.57 -5.12 0.20
N VAL A 29 1.78 -4.48 -0.66
CA VAL A 29 2.18 -3.23 -1.32
C VAL A 29 1.16 -2.14 -1.07
N ASP A 30 1.69 -0.98 -0.68
CA ASP A 30 0.93 0.26 -0.57
C ASP A 30 1.65 1.41 -1.29
N PHE A 31 0.88 2.33 -1.87
CA PHE A 31 1.41 3.48 -2.60
C PHE A 31 0.99 4.78 -1.91
N GLU A 32 1.95 5.68 -1.72
CA GLU A 32 1.64 7.08 -1.46
C GLU A 32 1.64 7.88 -2.76
N THR A 33 0.63 8.72 -2.92
CA THR A 33 0.40 9.48 -4.16
C THR A 33 0.20 10.96 -3.88
N VAL A 34 0.67 11.78 -4.80
CA VAL A 34 0.23 13.18 -4.95
C VAL A 34 -0.83 13.28 -6.03
N SER A 35 -1.59 14.37 -6.04
CA SER A 35 -2.69 14.61 -7.00
C SER A 35 -2.53 15.92 -7.76
N ASP A 36 -3.42 16.13 -8.73
CA ASP A 36 -3.60 17.37 -9.49
C ASP A 36 -4.21 18.53 -8.67
N LEU A 37 -4.23 18.43 -7.33
CA LEU A 37 -4.69 19.50 -6.44
C LEU A 37 -3.57 20.47 -6.03
N ASP A 38 -2.31 20.12 -6.29
CA ASP A 38 -1.16 21.04 -6.16
C ASP A 38 -1.08 21.95 -7.38
N ASP A 39 -2.04 22.87 -7.45
CA ASP A 39 -2.25 23.80 -8.56
C ASP A 39 -2.06 25.23 -8.04
N ASP A 40 -1.33 26.05 -8.80
CA ASP A 40 -1.17 27.48 -8.51
C ASP A 40 -2.35 28.32 -9.04
N PHE A 41 -3.30 27.67 -9.70
CA PHE A 41 -4.53 28.21 -10.29
C PHE A 41 -4.28 29.31 -11.34
N THR A 42 -3.06 29.40 -11.89
CA THR A 42 -2.74 30.39 -12.92
C THR A 42 -3.33 30.02 -14.30
N GLY A 43 -3.67 28.73 -14.50
CA GLY A 43 -4.18 28.15 -15.76
C GLY A 43 -5.69 27.86 -15.83
N VAL A 44 -6.50 28.35 -14.89
CA VAL A 44 -7.96 28.05 -14.82
C VAL A 44 -8.64 28.33 -16.18
N PRO A 45 -9.45 27.38 -16.75
CA PRO A 45 -10.04 26.20 -16.11
C PRO A 45 -9.26 24.89 -16.27
N GLU A 46 -8.04 24.93 -16.79
CA GLU A 46 -7.18 23.75 -16.87
C GLU A 46 -6.74 23.35 -15.45
N ARG A 47 -6.60 22.05 -15.20
CA ARG A 47 -6.05 21.56 -13.92
C ARG A 47 -4.53 21.65 -13.99
N GLY A 48 -3.93 22.33 -13.03
CA GLY A 48 -2.51 22.21 -12.71
C GLY A 48 -2.23 20.99 -11.84
N GLY A 49 -0.96 20.78 -11.49
CA GLY A 49 -0.53 19.62 -10.71
C GLY A 49 -0.55 18.30 -11.51
N GLN A 50 0.05 17.27 -10.93
CA GLN A 50 0.15 15.96 -11.57
C GLN A 50 0.02 14.83 -10.55
N SER A 51 -0.89 13.89 -10.82
CA SER A 51 -0.98 12.69 -10.00
C SER A 51 0.23 11.79 -10.21
N LEU A 52 0.99 11.52 -9.16
CA LEU A 52 2.21 10.72 -9.18
C LEU A 52 2.25 9.80 -7.98
N ILE A 53 2.75 8.58 -8.15
CA ILE A 53 3.25 7.74 -7.07
C ILE A 53 4.59 8.32 -6.66
N PHE A 54 4.71 8.76 -5.41
CA PHE A 54 5.97 9.28 -4.88
C PHE A 54 6.65 8.30 -3.93
N MET A 55 5.90 7.34 -3.38
CA MET A 55 6.43 6.29 -2.51
C MET A 55 5.73 4.97 -2.77
N ILE A 56 6.52 3.90 -2.87
CA ILE A 56 6.04 2.53 -2.94
C ILE A 56 6.62 1.78 -1.74
N GLY A 57 5.73 1.28 -0.88
CA GLY A 57 6.08 0.31 0.13
C GLY A 57 5.92 -1.09 -0.43
N CYS A 58 6.91 -1.95 -0.22
CA CYS A 58 6.84 -3.35 -0.60
C CYS A 58 7.37 -4.21 0.54
N GLY A 59 6.48 -4.96 1.17
CA GLY A 59 6.85 -5.91 2.21
C GLY A 59 6.60 -7.35 1.83
N HIS A 60 7.36 -8.26 2.42
CA HIS A 60 7.17 -9.71 2.29
C HIS A 60 7.62 -10.42 3.58
N VAL A 61 7.30 -11.70 3.69
CA VAL A 61 7.76 -12.54 4.79
C VAL A 61 8.86 -13.47 4.29
N GLU A 62 10.04 -13.39 4.86
CA GLU A 62 11.19 -14.26 4.57
C GLU A 62 11.62 -14.97 5.86
N ASP A 63 11.71 -16.30 5.84
CA ASP A 63 12.02 -17.13 7.02
C ASP A 63 11.18 -16.79 8.28
N GLY A 64 9.90 -16.45 8.06
CA GLY A 64 8.96 -16.07 9.11
C GLY A 64 9.17 -14.67 9.69
N ARG A 65 10.05 -13.85 9.09
CA ARG A 65 10.31 -12.46 9.48
C ARG A 65 9.77 -11.50 8.43
N TRP A 66 9.29 -10.36 8.90
CA TRP A 66 8.87 -9.26 8.04
C TRP A 66 10.10 -8.55 7.48
N THR A 67 10.11 -8.39 6.15
CA THR A 67 11.09 -7.59 5.40
C THR A 67 10.33 -6.52 4.62
N TYR A 68 10.83 -5.29 4.63
CA TYR A 68 10.23 -4.14 3.96
C TYR A 68 11.27 -3.37 3.19
N GLU A 69 10.93 -2.98 1.96
CA GLU A 69 11.71 -2.10 1.11
C GLU A 69 10.84 -0.91 0.67
N ARG A 70 11.41 0.28 0.68
CA ARG A 70 10.74 1.53 0.28
C ARG A 70 11.39 2.11 -0.97
N PHE A 71 10.58 2.38 -1.98
CA PHE A 71 11.00 3.06 -3.19
C PHE A 71 10.43 4.49 -3.18
N LEU A 72 11.28 5.46 -2.83
CA LEU A 72 10.94 6.87 -2.75
C LEU A 72 11.52 7.62 -3.95
N VAL A 73 10.71 8.49 -4.54
CA VAL A 73 11.17 9.40 -5.61
C VAL A 73 12.14 10.45 -5.05
N GLU A 74 13.15 10.85 -5.82
CA GLU A 74 14.07 11.92 -5.41
C GLU A 74 13.39 13.30 -5.42
N ARG A 75 12.45 13.48 -6.35
CA ARG A 75 11.63 14.68 -6.60
C ARG A 75 10.24 14.25 -7.06
N LEU A 76 9.24 15.11 -6.86
CA LEU A 76 7.89 14.90 -7.40
C LEU A 76 7.84 15.15 -8.92
N SER A 77 8.30 14.18 -9.71
CA SER A 77 8.18 14.22 -11.17
C SER A 77 8.00 12.84 -11.81
N GLU A 78 7.42 12.79 -13.02
CA GLU A 78 7.25 11.55 -13.80
C GLU A 78 8.56 10.75 -13.93
N GLN A 79 9.67 11.43 -14.19
CA GLN A 79 10.97 10.77 -14.37
C GLN A 79 11.42 10.03 -13.10
N HIS A 80 11.14 10.59 -11.91
CA HIS A 80 11.52 9.93 -10.66
C HIS A 80 10.50 8.87 -10.25
N GLU A 81 9.21 9.06 -10.54
CA GLU A 81 8.19 8.01 -10.43
C GLU A 81 8.58 6.78 -11.27
N GLU A 82 8.96 6.99 -12.54
CA GLU A 82 9.43 5.92 -13.43
C GLU A 82 10.57 5.11 -12.80
N ARG A 83 11.58 5.80 -12.25
CA ARG A 83 12.73 5.16 -11.59
C ARG A 83 12.32 4.39 -10.34
N ALA A 84 11.39 4.91 -9.55
CA ALA A 84 10.89 4.24 -8.36
C ALA A 84 10.12 2.96 -8.74
N ILE A 85 9.27 3.01 -9.77
CA ILE A 85 8.54 1.85 -10.28
C ILE A 85 9.51 0.80 -10.86
N ASP A 86 10.51 1.22 -11.64
CA ASP A 86 11.55 0.32 -12.15
C ASP A 86 12.28 -0.42 -11.03
N ALA A 87 12.70 0.31 -9.99
CA ALA A 87 13.41 -0.26 -8.86
C ALA A 87 12.52 -1.24 -8.08
N TRP A 88 11.24 -0.90 -7.89
CA TRP A 88 10.27 -1.76 -7.23
C TRP A 88 10.00 -3.05 -8.00
N LEU A 89 9.77 -2.97 -9.31
CA LEU A 89 9.56 -4.14 -10.16
C LEU A 89 10.81 -5.03 -10.18
N ALA A 90 12.00 -4.44 -10.33
CA ALA A 90 13.26 -5.18 -10.31
C ALA A 90 13.51 -5.89 -8.97
N HIS A 91 13.11 -5.27 -7.85
CA HIS A 91 13.16 -5.89 -6.53
C HIS A 91 12.24 -7.11 -6.44
N MET A 92 10.97 -6.97 -6.87
CA MET A 92 10.02 -8.08 -6.88
C MET A 92 10.48 -9.22 -7.79
N ASP A 93 10.98 -8.91 -8.98
CA ASP A 93 11.49 -9.90 -9.93
C ASP A 93 12.70 -10.66 -9.38
N GLY A 94 13.62 -9.96 -8.71
CA GLY A 94 14.78 -10.57 -8.06
C GLY A 94 14.41 -11.58 -6.96
N LEU A 95 13.44 -11.22 -6.13
CA LEU A 95 12.91 -12.12 -5.10
C LEU A 95 12.13 -13.28 -5.72
N ALA A 96 11.25 -13.00 -6.68
CA ALA A 96 10.50 -14.04 -7.39
C ALA A 96 11.43 -15.07 -8.06
N ALA A 97 12.53 -14.63 -8.67
CA ALA A 97 13.54 -15.52 -9.25
C ALA A 97 14.25 -16.37 -8.19
N THR A 98 14.57 -15.80 -7.03
CA THR A 98 15.21 -16.51 -5.91
C THR A 98 14.31 -17.61 -5.34
N HIS A 99 13.00 -17.39 -5.32
CA HIS A 99 12.00 -18.37 -4.89
C HIS A 99 11.49 -19.29 -6.03
N GLY A 100 11.98 -19.13 -7.27
CA GLY A 100 11.53 -19.91 -8.42
C GLY A 100 10.07 -19.64 -8.84
N MET A 101 9.51 -18.48 -8.48
CA MET A 101 8.12 -18.07 -8.72
C MET A 101 8.01 -17.07 -9.88
N THR A 102 8.45 -17.44 -11.08
CA THR A 102 8.43 -16.53 -12.24
C THR A 102 7.20 -16.68 -13.14
N ASP A 103 6.49 -17.82 -13.10
CA ASP A 103 5.25 -18.03 -13.87
C ASP A 103 4.33 -19.11 -13.26
N PRO A 104 3.14 -18.74 -12.74
CA PRO A 104 2.71 -17.37 -12.52
C PRO A 104 3.55 -16.72 -11.41
N GLY A 105 3.78 -15.41 -11.53
CA GLY A 105 4.45 -14.62 -10.49
C GLY A 105 3.69 -14.62 -9.15
N PRO A 106 4.36 -14.14 -8.07
CA PRO A 106 3.74 -13.99 -6.76
C PRO A 106 2.56 -13.02 -6.80
N TYR A 107 1.63 -13.17 -5.86
CA TYR A 107 0.57 -12.20 -5.68
C TYR A 107 1.12 -10.89 -5.12
N VAL A 108 0.56 -9.78 -5.59
CA VAL A 108 0.75 -8.46 -4.98
C VAL A 108 -0.53 -8.07 -4.27
N ILE A 109 -0.53 -8.28 -2.96
CA ILE A 109 -1.62 -7.97 -2.04
C ILE A 109 -1.65 -6.46 -1.81
N HIS A 110 -2.84 -5.86 -1.96
CA HIS A 110 -3.08 -4.48 -1.57
C HIS A 110 -4.46 -4.33 -0.92
N TRP A 111 -4.74 -3.16 -0.37
CA TRP A 111 -6.00 -2.87 0.31
C TRP A 111 -6.55 -1.50 -0.10
N SER A 112 -7.43 -1.47 -1.11
CA SER A 112 -7.96 -0.21 -1.64
C SER A 112 -9.48 -0.26 -1.82
N PRO A 113 -10.23 0.85 -1.58
CA PRO A 113 -11.65 0.92 -1.92
C PRO A 113 -11.93 0.59 -3.40
N ALA A 114 -13.00 -0.16 -3.70
CA ALA A 114 -13.22 -0.76 -5.03
C ALA A 114 -13.86 0.14 -6.10
N GLU A 115 -14.24 1.39 -5.80
CA GLU A 115 -14.92 2.23 -6.80
C GLU A 115 -14.05 2.39 -8.07
N ARG A 116 -12.71 2.36 -7.88
CA ARG A 116 -11.67 1.73 -8.71
C ARG A 116 -10.53 1.40 -7.76
N SER A 117 -9.86 0.24 -7.85
CA SER A 117 -8.66 0.04 -7.03
C SER A 117 -7.70 1.20 -7.28
N THR A 118 -7.51 2.05 -6.27
CA THR A 118 -6.73 3.29 -6.41
C THR A 118 -5.28 2.95 -6.75
N LEU A 119 -4.75 1.88 -6.18
CA LEU A 119 -3.41 1.37 -6.49
C LEU A 119 -3.29 0.87 -7.93
N GLU A 120 -4.20 0.00 -8.38
CA GLU A 120 -4.19 -0.45 -9.77
C GLU A 120 -4.34 0.73 -10.73
N THR A 121 -5.18 1.71 -10.37
CA THR A 121 -5.39 2.93 -11.16
C THR A 121 -4.13 3.78 -11.22
N ALA A 122 -3.41 3.94 -10.11
CA ALA A 122 -2.16 4.69 -10.06
C ALA A 122 -1.07 4.03 -10.91
N TYR A 123 -0.85 2.72 -10.76
CA TYR A 123 0.10 1.98 -11.58
C TYR A 123 -0.28 2.00 -13.07
N ASN A 124 -1.56 1.78 -13.40
CA ASN A 124 -2.02 1.85 -14.78
C ASN A 124 -1.90 3.25 -15.38
N SER A 125 -2.08 4.30 -14.56
CA SER A 125 -1.87 5.69 -14.99
C SER A 125 -0.39 5.94 -15.31
N ALA A 126 0.53 5.48 -14.46
CA ALA A 126 1.97 5.55 -14.73
C ALA A 126 2.34 4.75 -15.99
N ARG A 127 1.80 3.53 -16.17
CA ARG A 127 1.99 2.74 -17.41
C ARG A 127 1.52 3.44 -18.67
N ASN A 128 0.39 4.14 -18.60
CA ASN A 128 -0.16 4.88 -19.74
C ASN A 128 0.69 6.10 -20.09
N ARG A 129 1.34 6.73 -19.09
CA ARG A 129 2.31 7.81 -19.33
C ARG A 129 3.62 7.30 -19.93
N HIS A 130 4.02 6.08 -19.58
CA HIS A 130 5.31 5.49 -19.95
C HIS A 130 5.18 4.19 -20.78
N PRO A 131 4.55 4.23 -21.97
CA PRO A 131 4.33 3.03 -22.79
C PRO A 131 5.63 2.34 -23.24
N GLU A 132 6.72 3.10 -23.40
CA GLU A 132 8.04 2.61 -23.78
C GLU A 132 8.70 1.73 -22.72
N ARG A 133 8.30 1.87 -21.46
CA ARG A 133 8.81 1.05 -20.35
C ARG A 133 8.31 -0.37 -20.39
N ALA A 134 7.18 -0.60 -21.05
CA ALA A 134 6.56 -1.91 -21.21
C ALA A 134 6.41 -2.68 -19.88
N TRP A 135 6.13 -1.99 -18.76
CA TRP A 135 5.99 -2.63 -17.46
C TRP A 135 4.92 -3.73 -17.49
N PRO A 136 5.20 -4.90 -16.87
CA PRO A 136 4.34 -6.06 -16.96
C PRO A 136 3.00 -5.83 -16.24
N PRO A 137 1.95 -6.57 -16.59
CA PRO A 137 0.79 -6.66 -15.72
C PRO A 137 1.20 -7.25 -14.37
N ILE A 138 0.69 -6.68 -13.29
CA ILE A 138 0.90 -7.19 -11.93
C ILE A 138 -0.27 -8.10 -11.57
N ARG A 139 0.03 -9.19 -10.86
CA ARG A 139 -0.97 -10.10 -10.31
C ARG A 139 -1.53 -9.55 -9.00
N TRP A 140 -2.31 -8.48 -9.12
CA TRP A 140 -2.95 -7.82 -7.99
C TRP A 140 -3.96 -8.74 -7.30
N PHE A 141 -4.02 -8.64 -5.98
CA PHE A 141 -5.08 -9.21 -5.17
C PHE A 141 -5.55 -8.18 -4.14
N ASP A 142 -6.77 -7.67 -4.35
CA ASP A 142 -7.38 -6.67 -3.49
C ASP A 142 -8.04 -7.31 -2.26
N CYS A 143 -7.40 -7.22 -1.10
CA CYS A 143 -7.96 -7.73 0.15
C CYS A 143 -9.23 -6.98 0.59
N TRP A 144 -9.39 -5.70 0.21
CA TRP A 144 -10.57 -4.94 0.62
C TRP A 144 -11.83 -5.50 -0.02
N SER A 145 -11.84 -5.65 -1.35
CA SER A 145 -13.00 -6.16 -2.08
C SER A 145 -13.14 -7.67 -1.98
N ASN A 146 -12.04 -8.43 -2.13
CA ASN A 146 -12.12 -9.88 -2.23
C ASN A 146 -12.24 -10.59 -0.88
N VAL A 147 -11.78 -9.95 0.21
CA VAL A 147 -11.81 -10.54 1.55
C VAL A 147 -12.73 -9.74 2.47
N ALA A 148 -12.38 -8.49 2.79
CA ALA A 148 -13.08 -7.72 3.82
C ALA A 148 -14.54 -7.44 3.49
N LEU A 149 -14.87 -7.17 2.22
CA LEU A 149 -16.24 -6.96 1.76
C LEU A 149 -16.85 -8.17 1.06
N GLY A 150 -16.05 -8.96 0.34
CA GLY A 150 -16.51 -10.11 -0.44
C GLY A 150 -17.29 -11.10 0.43
N GLU A 151 -16.81 -11.33 1.65
CA GLU A 151 -17.59 -11.93 2.71
C GLU A 151 -17.43 -11.07 3.98
N PRO A 152 -18.38 -10.16 4.27
CA PRO A 152 -18.20 -9.05 5.20
C PRO A 152 -17.49 -9.42 6.51
N VAL A 153 -16.18 -9.17 6.55
CA VAL A 153 -15.33 -9.43 7.72
C VAL A 153 -15.52 -8.28 8.70
N VAL A 154 -16.29 -8.54 9.75
CA VAL A 154 -16.59 -7.57 10.79
C VAL A 154 -15.72 -7.83 12.00
N VAL A 155 -14.92 -6.83 12.37
CA VAL A 155 -14.14 -6.82 13.62
C VAL A 155 -14.84 -5.93 14.64
N ARG A 156 -15.04 -6.44 15.85
CA ARG A 156 -15.64 -5.66 16.94
C ARG A 156 -14.77 -4.44 17.24
N GLY A 157 -15.36 -3.24 17.10
CA GLY A 157 -14.67 -1.96 17.27
C GLY A 157 -14.31 -1.28 15.94
N ALA A 158 -14.32 -2.00 14.82
CA ALA A 158 -14.13 -1.40 13.51
C ALA A 158 -15.40 -0.66 13.07
N LEU A 159 -15.23 0.56 12.54
CA LEU A 159 -16.32 1.42 12.07
C LEU A 159 -16.61 1.23 10.57
N ASN A 160 -15.64 0.71 9.82
CA ASN A 160 -15.76 0.39 8.40
C ASN A 160 -14.78 -0.72 8.01
N PHE A 161 -14.77 -1.11 6.74
CA PHE A 161 -13.90 -2.16 6.18
C PHE A 161 -12.53 -1.65 5.71
N GLY A 162 -12.19 -0.39 5.96
CA GLY A 162 -10.87 0.16 5.64
C GLY A 162 -9.78 -0.46 6.51
N LEU A 163 -8.57 -0.59 5.95
CA LEU A 163 -7.43 -1.25 6.61
C LEU A 163 -7.18 -0.68 8.01
N LYS A 164 -7.06 0.65 8.11
CA LYS A 164 -6.85 1.36 9.38
C LYS A 164 -7.92 1.07 10.42
N SER A 165 -9.19 0.97 10.01
CA SER A 165 -10.29 0.65 10.93
C SER A 165 -10.24 -0.79 11.40
N ILE A 166 -9.95 -1.74 10.51
CA ILE A 166 -9.88 -3.17 10.85
C ILE A 166 -8.65 -3.45 11.72
N ALA A 167 -7.47 -3.01 11.30
CA ALA A 167 -6.22 -3.25 12.00
C ALA A 167 -6.20 -2.63 13.39
N LYS A 168 -6.70 -1.39 13.58
CA LYS A 168 -6.82 -0.80 14.92
C LYS A 168 -7.70 -1.64 15.85
N ALA A 169 -8.85 -2.09 15.37
CA ALA A 169 -9.74 -2.93 16.15
C ALA A 169 -9.11 -4.29 16.49
N LEU A 170 -8.39 -4.92 15.55
CA LEU A 170 -7.66 -6.16 15.81
C LEU A 170 -6.53 -5.96 16.84
N ARG A 171 -5.81 -4.83 16.78
CA ARG A 171 -4.76 -4.50 17.76
C ARG A 171 -5.34 -4.27 19.15
N GLU A 172 -6.43 -3.53 19.28
CA GLU A 172 -7.13 -3.31 20.55
C GLU A 172 -7.63 -4.62 21.18
N LEU A 173 -7.96 -5.61 20.34
CA LEU A 173 -8.34 -6.96 20.76
C LEU A 173 -7.13 -7.87 21.05
N GLY A 174 -5.90 -7.42 20.81
CA GLY A 174 -4.67 -8.19 21.00
C GLY A 174 -4.46 -9.30 19.97
N LEU A 175 -5.04 -9.16 18.77
CA LEU A 175 -5.02 -10.18 17.71
C LEU A 175 -3.94 -9.93 16.65
N ILE A 176 -3.46 -8.70 16.55
CA ILE A 176 -2.29 -8.31 15.74
C ILE A 176 -1.38 -7.37 16.58
N GLU A 177 -0.16 -7.13 16.12
CA GLU A 177 0.86 -6.43 16.91
C GLU A 177 1.06 -4.99 16.45
N SER A 178 0.95 -4.69 15.17
CA SER A 178 1.32 -3.40 14.60
C SER A 178 0.17 -2.38 14.66
N SER A 179 0.52 -1.10 14.76
CA SER A 179 -0.41 0.03 14.68
C SER A 179 0.33 1.31 14.32
N TRP A 180 -0.37 2.27 13.75
CA TRP A 180 0.14 3.63 13.45
C TRP A 180 0.40 4.51 14.68
N ASP A 181 0.44 3.95 15.89
CA ASP A 181 0.45 4.67 17.16
C ASP A 181 -0.58 5.83 17.19
N ASP A 182 -0.30 6.90 17.93
CA ASP A 182 -1.08 8.15 17.93
C ASP A 182 -0.79 9.03 16.70
N SER A 183 -0.18 8.48 15.63
CA SER A 183 0.12 9.26 14.43
C SER A 183 -1.18 9.76 13.78
N PRO A 184 -1.30 11.08 13.56
CA PRO A 184 -2.45 11.64 12.86
C PRO A 184 -2.38 11.43 11.35
N LEU A 185 -1.26 10.90 10.81
CA LEU A 185 -1.08 10.69 9.38
C LEU A 185 -2.14 9.71 8.83
N ASP A 186 -2.70 10.10 7.69
CA ASP A 186 -3.53 9.31 6.79
C ASP A 186 -3.12 9.65 5.35
N GLY A 187 -3.74 9.02 4.35
CA GLY A 187 -3.36 9.26 2.94
C GLY A 187 -3.47 10.72 2.48
N LEU A 188 -4.40 11.51 3.05
CA LEU A 188 -4.50 12.94 2.73
C LEU A 188 -3.36 13.72 3.39
N GLY A 189 -3.06 13.41 4.65
CA GLY A 189 -1.92 13.98 5.39
C GLY A 189 -0.58 13.65 4.74
N ALA A 190 -0.41 12.42 4.25
CA ALA A 190 0.79 11.98 3.52
C ALA A 190 0.96 12.76 2.22
N MET A 191 -0.12 12.93 1.43
CA MET A 191 -0.09 13.73 0.20
C MET A 191 0.29 15.20 0.45
N VAL A 192 -0.36 15.86 1.41
CA VAL A 192 -0.05 17.27 1.74
C VAL A 192 1.36 17.40 2.31
N GLY A 193 1.78 16.43 3.12
CA GLY A 193 3.13 16.34 3.65
C GLY A 193 4.17 16.20 2.54
N ALA A 194 3.88 15.43 1.48
CA ALA A 194 4.77 15.28 0.34
C ALA A 194 4.99 16.58 -0.43
N TRP A 195 3.93 17.36 -0.69
CA TRP A 195 4.06 18.69 -1.33
C TRP A 195 4.91 19.65 -0.51
N TRP A 196 4.68 19.66 0.81
CA TRP A 196 5.51 20.46 1.71
C TRP A 196 6.98 20.00 1.69
N CYS A 197 7.21 18.68 1.71
CA CYS A 197 8.56 18.12 1.64
C CYS A 197 9.26 18.49 0.33
N GLU A 198 8.55 18.51 -0.80
CA GLU A 198 9.13 18.92 -2.09
C GLU A 198 9.59 20.37 -2.04
N GLY A 199 8.74 21.29 -1.59
CA GLY A 199 9.12 22.70 -1.46
C GLY A 199 10.30 22.91 -0.50
N GLU A 200 10.37 22.14 0.58
CA GLU A 200 11.48 22.20 1.53
C GLU A 200 12.77 21.59 0.96
N ALA A 201 12.66 20.46 0.24
CA ALA A 201 13.76 19.81 -0.45
C ALA A 201 14.38 20.71 -1.53
N GLU A 202 13.55 21.42 -2.30
CA GLU A 202 13.98 22.45 -3.25
C GLU A 202 14.71 23.60 -2.56
N ARG A 203 14.14 24.12 -1.48
CA ARG A 203 14.72 25.23 -0.70
C ARG A 203 16.10 24.88 -0.13
N LEU A 204 16.28 23.63 0.27
CA LEU A 204 17.52 23.12 0.87
C LEU A 204 18.50 22.55 -0.16
N GLY A 205 18.04 22.24 -1.38
CA GLY A 205 18.85 21.59 -2.42
C GLY A 205 19.21 20.13 -2.10
N VAL A 206 18.31 19.42 -1.42
CA VAL A 206 18.51 18.02 -0.94
C VAL A 206 17.43 17.09 -1.51
N PRO A 207 17.64 15.77 -1.62
CA PRO A 207 16.58 14.82 -2.04
C PRO A 207 15.39 14.81 -1.06
N LEU A 208 14.21 14.37 -1.51
CA LEU A 208 13.04 14.18 -0.63
C LEU A 208 13.34 13.28 0.58
N SER A 209 14.23 12.30 0.40
CA SER A 209 14.71 11.41 1.47
C SER A 209 15.39 12.15 2.63
N ASP A 210 15.87 13.37 2.43
CA ASP A 210 16.61 14.08 3.47
C ASP A 210 15.69 14.98 4.32
N VAL A 211 14.40 15.06 3.98
CA VAL A 211 13.40 15.79 4.75
C VAL A 211 12.81 14.88 5.83
N GLU A 212 12.86 15.31 7.09
CA GLU A 212 12.44 14.51 8.25
C GLU A 212 10.98 14.04 8.14
N LEU A 213 10.07 14.92 7.72
CA LEU A 213 8.65 14.58 7.53
C LEU A 213 8.47 13.46 6.48
N MET A 214 9.31 13.38 5.45
CA MET A 214 9.25 12.31 4.46
C MET A 214 9.66 10.95 5.06
N GLN A 215 10.48 10.95 6.12
CA GLN A 215 10.79 9.73 6.86
C GLN A 215 9.60 9.27 7.70
N GLU A 216 8.84 10.20 8.30
CA GLU A 216 7.60 9.87 9.02
C GLU A 216 6.54 9.28 8.09
N ILE A 217 6.39 9.85 6.89
CA ILE A 217 5.52 9.28 5.83
C ILE A 217 5.99 7.87 5.45
N GLY A 218 7.32 7.66 5.37
CA GLY A 218 7.90 6.33 5.15
C GLY A 218 7.51 5.31 6.22
N HIS A 219 7.60 5.67 7.49
CA HIS A 219 7.16 4.80 8.58
C HIS A 219 5.66 4.50 8.54
N TYR A 220 4.84 5.51 8.21
CA TYR A 220 3.41 5.33 8.02
C TYR A 220 3.11 4.28 6.92
N ASN A 221 3.77 4.38 5.77
CA ASN A 221 3.61 3.47 4.64
C ASN A 221 4.12 2.04 4.95
N GLU A 222 5.21 1.89 5.71
CA GLU A 222 5.64 0.57 6.21
C GLU A 222 4.56 -0.10 7.07
N ILE A 223 3.94 0.67 7.97
CA ILE A 223 2.87 0.15 8.82
C ILE A 223 1.65 -0.26 7.99
N ASP A 224 1.29 0.51 6.95
CA ASP A 224 0.22 0.11 6.01
C ASP A 224 0.53 -1.24 5.34
N CYS A 225 1.77 -1.47 4.89
CA CYS A 225 2.18 -2.77 4.35
C CYS A 225 2.12 -3.88 5.41
N LYS A 226 2.66 -3.62 6.60
CA LYS A 226 2.82 -4.62 7.66
C LYS A 226 1.49 -5.05 8.26
N VAL A 227 0.57 -4.12 8.49
CA VAL A 227 -0.75 -4.47 9.04
C VAL A 227 -1.58 -5.27 8.03
N MET A 228 -1.46 -5.03 6.71
CA MET A 228 -2.10 -5.90 5.71
C MET A 228 -1.65 -7.35 5.87
N MET A 229 -0.35 -7.58 6.02
CA MET A 229 0.21 -8.90 6.29
C MET A 229 -0.32 -9.50 7.59
N GLU A 230 -0.32 -8.74 8.68
CA GLU A 230 -0.79 -9.24 9.98
C GLU A 230 -2.30 -9.58 9.95
N VAL A 231 -3.12 -8.75 9.30
CA VAL A 231 -4.55 -9.03 9.11
C VAL A 231 -4.75 -10.30 8.30
N LEU A 232 -4.06 -10.45 7.17
CA LEU A 232 -4.24 -11.62 6.31
C LEU A 232 -3.76 -12.89 7.00
N ARG A 233 -2.62 -12.85 7.69
CA ARG A 233 -2.09 -13.95 8.51
C ARG A 233 -3.08 -14.36 9.59
N TYR A 234 -3.62 -13.40 10.35
CA TYR A 234 -4.63 -13.68 11.38
C TYR A 234 -5.86 -14.37 10.77
N LEU A 235 -6.36 -13.88 9.63
CA LEU A 235 -7.50 -14.50 8.97
C LEU A 235 -7.16 -15.94 8.55
N ARG A 236 -6.02 -16.20 7.92
CA ARG A 236 -5.61 -17.55 7.50
C ARG A 236 -5.63 -18.58 8.63
N GLU A 237 -5.20 -18.17 9.81
CA GLU A 237 -5.07 -19.03 10.99
C GLU A 237 -6.41 -19.27 11.71
N HIS A 238 -7.37 -18.34 11.62
CA HIS A 238 -8.53 -18.32 12.51
C HIS A 238 -9.91 -18.27 11.82
N HIS A 239 -9.96 -17.93 10.53
CA HIS A 239 -11.18 -17.66 9.76
C HIS A 239 -11.07 -18.26 8.37
#